data_AF-A0A2V5R2H7-F1
#
_entry.id   AF-A0A2V5R2H7-F1
#
_cell.length_a   1.000
_cell.length_b   1.000
_cell.length_c   1.000
_cell.angle_alpha   90.00
_cell.angle_beta   90.00
_cell.angle_gamma   90.00
#
_symmetry.space_group_name_H-M   'P 1'
#
loop_
_entity.id
_entity.type
_entity.pdbx_description
1 polymer ?
#
loop_
_entity_poly.entity_id
_entity_poly.type
_entity_poly.pdbx_seq_one_letter_code
_entity_poly.pdbx_strand_id
1 'polypeptide(L)' 'MRRNYSLITPSGAGHDAQDLARIVPIGMIFAPSVDEISHSPKEFTTPPDVANGASVLVQAILKLDEKTCSLRDRIR' A
#
# COMPACT_ATOMS: atom_id res chain seq x y z
N MET A 1 -17.60 -13.06 7.12
CA MET A 1 -16.29 -13.61 7.49
C MET A 1 -15.27 -12.47 7.48
N ARG A 2 -14.90 -11.91 8.64
CA ARG A 2 -13.87 -10.86 8.69
C ARG A 2 -12.51 -11.55 8.81
N ARG A 3 -11.64 -11.40 7.81
CA ARG A 3 -10.24 -11.83 7.92
C ARG A 3 -9.54 -10.89 8.90
N ASN A 4 -8.92 -11.46 9.93
CA ASN A 4 -8.12 -10.72 10.91
C ASN A 4 -6.78 -10.37 10.26
N TYR A 5 -6.70 -9.20 9.63
CA TYR A 5 -5.43 -8.67 9.11
C TYR A 5 -4.68 -7.94 10.23
N SER A 6 -3.38 -8.24 10.38
CA SER A 6 -2.47 -7.42 11.16
C SER A 6 -2.31 -6.06 10.47
N LEU A 7 -2.24 -4.97 11.24
CA LEU A 7 -1.92 -3.64 10.70
C LEU A 7 -0.49 -3.57 10.13
N ILE A 8 0.39 -4.47 10.56
CA ILE A 8 1.77 -4.59 10.08
C ILE A 8 1.93 -5.95 9.42
N THR A 9 2.17 -5.94 8.11
CA THR A 9 2.42 -7.14 7.31
C THR A 9 3.82 -7.01 6.71
N PRO A 10 4.83 -7.75 7.19
CA PRO A 10 6.16 -7.70 6.61
C PRO A 10 6.11 -8.28 5.19
N SER A 11 6.73 -7.59 4.23
CA SER A 11 6.88 -8.12 2.88
C SER A 11 7.96 -9.20 2.86
N GLY A 12 7.61 -10.40 2.38
CA GLY A 12 8.58 -11.49 2.18
C GLY A 12 9.41 -11.37 0.89
N ALA A 13 9.05 -10.44 -0.01
CA ALA A 13 9.72 -10.24 -1.30
C ALA A 13 10.41 -8.87 -1.38
N GLY A 14 11.45 -8.78 -2.20
CA GLY A 14 12.13 -7.53 -2.54
C GLY A 14 11.20 -6.58 -3.31
N HIS A 15 11.23 -5.29 -2.95
CA HIS A 15 10.48 -4.23 -3.63
C HIS A 15 11.30 -2.95 -3.62
N ASP A 16 11.14 -2.09 -4.63
CA ASP A 16 11.83 -0.79 -4.71
C ASP A 16 11.62 0.08 -3.46
N ALA A 17 10.47 -0.09 -2.80
CA ALA A 17 10.15 0.59 -1.54
C ALA A 17 11.19 0.31 -0.44
N GLN A 18 11.88 -0.84 -0.45
CA GLN A 18 12.92 -1.17 0.52
C GLN A 18 14.15 -0.27 0.36
N ASP A 19 14.57 -0.01 -0.88
CA ASP A 19 15.69 0.90 -1.15
C ASP A 19 15.30 2.35 -0.88
N LEU A 20 14.09 2.76 -1.30
CA LEU A 20 13.58 4.11 -1.08
C LEU A 20 13.36 4.43 0.41
N ALA A 21 13.00 3.44 1.23
CA ALA A 21 12.79 3.61 2.67
C ALA A 21 14.03 4.16 3.40
N ARG A 22 15.22 4.07 2.79
CA ARG A 22 16.46 4.61 3.35
C ARG A 22 16.59 6.12 3.25
N ILE A 23 15.82 6.75 2.36
CA ILE A 23 15.98 8.18 2.03
C ILE A 23 14.69 8.99 2.14
N VAL A 24 13.52 8.34 2.12
CA VAL A 24 12.22 9.01 2.27
C VAL A 24 11.26 8.17 3.12
N PRO A 25 10.31 8.80 3.84
CA PRO A 25 9.21 8.08 4.48
C PRO A 25 8.37 7.38 3.41
N ILE A 26 8.23 6.06 3.52
CA ILE A 26 7.50 5.24 2.55
C ILE A 26 6.70 4.15 3.25
N GLY A 27 5.65 3.67 2.59
CA GLY A 27 4.84 2.54 3.02
C GLY A 27 4.30 1.77 1.82
N MET A 28 3.83 0.55 2.06
CA MET A 28 3.26 -0.33 1.04
C MET A 28 1.84 -0.72 1.41
N ILE A 29 1.02 -0.99 0.39
CA ILE A 29 -0.35 -1.49 0.53
C ILE A 29 -0.41 -2.83 -0.21
N PHE A 30 -0.84 -3.89 0.48
CA PHE A 30 -0.97 -5.22 -0.12
C PHE A 30 -2.44 -5.55 -0.39
N ALA A 31 -2.71 -6.05 -1.59
CA ALA A 31 -3.97 -6.69 -1.94
C ALA A 31 -3.76 -8.22 -1.95
N PRO A 32 -4.75 -9.01 -1.54
CA PRO A 32 -4.62 -10.46 -1.49
C PRO A 32 -4.61 -11.07 -2.89
N SER A 33 -3.63 -11.91 -3.19
CA SER A 33 -3.65 -12.79 -4.36
C SER A 33 -4.36 -14.10 -4.02
N VAL A 34 -5.15 -14.62 -4.97
CA VAL A 34 -5.84 -15.91 -4.83
C VAL A 34 -4.79 -17.03 -4.74
N ASP A 35 -4.96 -17.89 -3.73
CA ASP A 35 -4.04 -18.97 -3.39
C ASP A 35 -2.58 -18.53 -3.16
N GLU A 36 -2.35 -17.23 -2.89
CA GLU A 36 -1.03 -16.64 -2.62
C GLU A 36 -0.02 -16.85 -3.76
N ILE A 37 -0.50 -17.12 -4.98
CA ILE A 37 0.33 -17.37 -6.15
C ILE A 37 0.86 -16.05 -6.71
N SER A 38 2.16 -16.00 -7.00
CA SER A 38 2.80 -14.93 -7.76
C SER A 38 3.83 -15.46 -8.76
N HIS A 39 4.27 -14.64 -9.72
CA HIS A 39 5.23 -14.98 -10.79
C HIS A 39 4.78 -16.17 -11.65
N SER A 40 3.47 -16.27 -11.88
CA SER A 40 2.84 -17.37 -12.60
C SER A 40 1.69 -16.86 -13.44
N PRO A 41 1.39 -17.44 -14.62
CA PRO A 41 0.17 -17.13 -15.37
C PRO A 41 -1.13 -17.37 -14.59
N LYS A 42 -1.07 -18.11 -13.47
CA LYS A 42 -2.19 -18.34 -12.55
C LYS A 42 -2.33 -17.25 -11.48
N GLU A 43 -1.39 -16.31 -11.39
CA GLU A 43 -1.46 -15.17 -10.48
C GLU A 43 -2.74 -14.39 -10.74
N PHE A 44 -3.55 -14.21 -9.70
CA PHE A 44 -4.84 -13.55 -9.83
C PHE A 44 -5.21 -12.83 -8.55
N THR A 45 -5.71 -11.60 -8.70
CA THR A 45 -6.32 -10.81 -7.61
C THR A 45 -7.75 -10.50 -8.03
N THR A 46 -8.71 -10.69 -7.13
CA THR A 46 -10.12 -10.51 -7.48
C THR A 46 -10.43 -9.05 -7.80
N PRO A 47 -11.36 -8.73 -8.71
CA PRO A 47 -11.71 -7.34 -9.02
C PRO A 47 -12.10 -6.49 -7.78
N PRO A 48 -12.86 -7.02 -6.80
CA PRO A 48 -13.11 -6.31 -5.54
C PRO A 48 -11.83 -6.00 -4.74
N ASP A 49 -10.88 -6.94 -4.67
CA ASP A 49 -9.63 -6.74 -3.94
C ASP A 49 -8.71 -5.72 -4.63
N VAL A 50 -8.67 -5.72 -5.97
CA VAL A 50 -7.97 -4.68 -6.76
C VAL A 50 -8.60 -3.30 -6.49
N ALA A 51 -9.94 -3.22 -6.54
CA ALA A 51 -10.66 -1.96 -6.29
C ALA A 51 -10.41 -1.44 -4.86
N ASN A 52 -10.40 -2.32 -3.86
CA ASN A 52 -10.10 -1.98 -2.48
C ASN A 52 -8.66 -1.46 -2.33
N GLY A 53 -7.67 -2.15 -2.93
CA GLY A 53 -6.28 -1.71 -2.92
C GLY A 53 -6.09 -0.32 -3.54
N ALA A 54 -6.71 -0.09 -4.70
CA ALA A 54 -6.69 1.22 -5.36
C ALA A 54 -7.37 2.31 -4.53
N SER A 55 -8.51 2.01 -3.89
CA SER A 55 -9.21 2.95 -3.02
C SER A 55 -8.35 3.38 -1.83
N VAL A 56 -7.68 2.43 -1.17
CA VAL A 56 -6.75 2.71 -0.06
C VAL A 56 -5.58 3.58 -0.53
N LEU A 57 -5.01 3.30 -1.71
CA LEU A 57 -3.93 4.10 -2.27
C LEU A 57 -4.35 5.56 -2.49
N VAL A 58 -5.49 5.78 -3.15
CA VAL A 58 -6.02 7.14 -3.39
C VAL A 58 -6.25 7.88 -2.07
N GLN A 59 -6.90 7.23 -1.10
CA GLN A 59 -7.15 7.85 0.20
C GLN A 59 -5.86 8.15 0.97
N ALA A 60 -4.84 7.30 0.85
CA ALA A 60 -3.54 7.53 1.48
C ALA A 60 -2.84 8.75 0.88
N ILE A 61 -2.84 8.89 -0.46
CA ILE A 61 -2.26 10.03 -1.15
C ILE A 61 -2.97 11.33 -0.73
N LEU A 62 -4.30 11.37 -0.75
CA LEU A 62 -5.06 12.56 -0.34
C LEU A 62 -4.75 12.98 1.10
N LYS A 63 -4.69 12.02 2.03
CA LYS A 63 -4.34 12.30 3.44
C LYS A 63 -2.90 12.79 3.60
N LEU A 64 -1.96 12.30 2.78
CA LEU A 64 -0.57 12.77 2.79
C LEU A 64 -0.45 14.18 2.22
N ASP A 65 -1.22 14.49 1.17
CA ASP A 65 -1.27 15.81 0.57
C ASP A 65 -1.83 16.87 1.54
N GLU A 66 -2.97 16.58 2.19
CA GLU A 66 -3.57 17.45 3.23
C GLU A 66 -2.57 17.80 4.34
N LYS A 67 -1.84 16.79 4.85
CA LYS A 67 -0.80 17.00 5.86
C LYS A 67 0.34 17.87 5.35
N THR A 68 0.78 17.64 4.11
CA THR A 68 1.87 18.40 3.48
C THR A 68 1.49 19.86 3.27
N CYS A 69 0.25 20.14 2.86
CA CYS A 69 -0.28 21.48 2.70
C CYS A 69 -0.30 22.23 4.06
N SER A 70 -0.85 21.59 5.11
CA SER A 70 -0.88 22.18 6.46
C SER A 70 0.51 22.50 7.03
N LEU A 71 1.54 21.72 6.66
CA LEU A 71 2.91 21.96 7.09
C LEU A 71 3.54 23.16 6.36
N ARG A 72 3.24 23.33 5.07
CA ARG A 72 3.72 24.49 4.30
C ARG A 72 3.08 25.79 4.77
N ASP A 73 1.80 25.77 5.10
CA ASP A 73 1.08 26.95 5.62
C ASP A 73 1.54 27.37 7.02
N ARG A 74 2.18 26.48 7.78
CA ARG A 74 2.73 26.77 9.13
C ARG A 74 4.17 27.30 9.13
N ILE A 75 4.86 27.25 7.99
CA ILE A 75 6.25 27.70 7.84
C ILE A 75 6.33 29.05 7.09
N ARG A 76 5.19 29.54 6.57
CA ARG A 76 4.99 30.95 6.19
C ARG A 76 4.50 31.75 7.40
#